data_AF-A0A1W9GFW5-F1
#
_entry.id   AF-A0A1W9GFW5-F1
#
_cell.length_a   1.000
_cell.length_b   1.000
_cell.length_c   1.000
_cell.angle_alpha   90.00
_cell.angle_beta   90.00
_cell.angle_gamma   90.00
#
_symmetry.space_group_name_H-M   'P 1'
#
loop_
_entity.id
_entity.type
_entity.pdbx_description
1 polymer ?
#
loop_
_entity_poly.entity_id
_entity_poly.type
_entity_poly.pdbx_seq_one_letter_code
_entity_poly.pdbx_strand_id
1 'polypeptide(L)'
;MPTRDVSRLLHASATGDGPSLGSLKTAEQVAPVVRLPAQRILELSQAQVLPHFRIDGGEPLFYAPALRAYVRQYLTMECPGTPLPLDLRPVVVTPISREVPAVLTLVRDRLCEWPGIDLPPAVYFLIDGETVLYVGQSRNLAARLARHGASGRRWERTLFLPVPESELLRVEREWIRTVRPPWNRAGLTEDVSA
;
A
#
# COMPACT_ATOMS: atom_id res chain seq x y z
N MET A 1 -12.41 31.67 -2.71
CA MET A 1 -11.87 30.76 -3.73
C MET A 1 -11.85 31.51 -5.05
N PRO A 2 -10.73 31.56 -5.79
CA PRO A 2 -10.70 32.31 -7.04
C PRO A 2 -11.48 31.54 -8.11
N THR A 3 -12.51 32.18 -8.65
CA THR A 3 -13.22 31.76 -9.87
C THR A 3 -12.22 31.74 -11.02
N ARG A 4 -11.70 30.55 -11.34
CA ARG A 4 -10.91 30.34 -12.55
C ARG A 4 -11.86 30.39 -13.73
N ASP A 5 -11.75 31.48 -14.48
CA ASP A 5 -12.46 31.75 -15.73
C ASP A 5 -12.24 30.61 -16.74
N VAL A 6 -13.27 29.78 -16.91
CA VAL A 6 -13.27 28.59 -17.78
C VAL A 6 -13.25 28.98 -19.27
N SER A 7 -13.49 30.26 -19.58
CA SER A 7 -13.57 30.81 -20.94
C SER A 7 -12.23 30.77 -21.70
N ARG A 8 -11.11 30.51 -21.02
CA ARG A 8 -9.77 30.49 -21.65
C ARG A 8 -9.38 29.16 -22.30
N LEU A 9 -10.12 28.07 -22.12
CA LEU A 9 -9.77 26.78 -22.73
C LEU A 9 -10.27 26.60 -24.16
N LEU A 10 -11.19 27.45 -24.62
CA LEU A 10 -11.53 27.56 -26.04
C LEU A 10 -10.53 28.45 -26.81
N HIS A 11 -9.56 29.06 -26.13
CA HIS A 11 -8.50 29.88 -26.73
C HIS A 11 -7.16 29.12 -26.87
N ALA A 12 -7.21 27.89 -27.36
CA ALA A 12 -6.02 27.19 -27.86
C ALA A 12 -5.99 27.26 -29.39
N SER A 13 -5.69 28.44 -29.93
CA SER A 13 -4.60 28.69 -30.88
C SER A 13 -4.91 29.93 -31.71
N ALA A 14 -4.02 30.92 -31.65
CA ALA A 14 -3.96 32.04 -32.59
C ALA A 14 -3.41 31.60 -33.97
N THR A 15 -3.69 30.36 -34.37
CA THR A 15 -3.48 29.82 -35.72
C THR A 15 -4.86 29.34 -36.17
N GLY A 16 -5.45 30.00 -37.16
CA GLY A 16 -6.86 29.94 -37.52
C GLY A 16 -7.46 28.63 -38.03
N ASP A 17 -6.99 27.47 -37.59
CA ASP A 17 -7.56 26.16 -37.94
C ASP A 17 -8.24 25.53 -36.72
N GLY A 18 -9.49 25.93 -36.50
CA GLY A 18 -10.40 25.12 -35.67
C GLY A 18 -10.55 23.71 -36.25
N PRO A 19 -11.10 22.75 -35.48
CA PRO A 19 -11.30 21.40 -35.99
C PRO A 19 -12.21 21.42 -37.23
N SER A 20 -11.78 20.77 -38.31
CA SER A 20 -12.63 20.59 -39.48
C SER A 20 -13.85 19.74 -39.10
N LEU A 21 -15.01 19.96 -39.73
CA LEU A 21 -16.24 19.24 -39.40
C LEU A 21 -16.06 17.70 -39.49
N GLY A 22 -15.29 17.22 -40.46
CA GLY A 22 -14.97 15.79 -40.61
C GLY A 22 -14.05 15.21 -39.52
N SER A 23 -13.42 16.06 -38.70
CA SER A 23 -12.57 15.62 -37.58
C SER A 23 -13.33 15.45 -36.27
N LEU A 24 -14.59 15.89 -36.22
CA LEU A 24 -15.46 15.77 -35.06
C LEU A 24 -15.97 14.33 -34.94
N LYS A 25 -15.97 13.80 -33.72
CA LYS A 25 -16.29 12.39 -33.41
C LYS A 25 -17.43 12.29 -32.41
N THR A 26 -18.18 11.19 -32.45
CA THR A 26 -19.19 10.89 -31.44
C THR A 26 -18.55 10.49 -30.10
N ALA A 27 -19.37 10.40 -29.04
CA ALA A 27 -18.90 9.97 -27.73
C ALA A 27 -18.28 8.56 -27.77
N GLU A 28 -18.88 7.62 -28.52
CA GLU A 28 -18.42 6.24 -28.68
C GLU A 28 -17.05 6.19 -29.34
N GLN A 29 -16.83 7.03 -30.35
CA GLN A 29 -15.58 7.08 -31.10
C GLN A 29 -14.44 7.71 -30.28
N VAL A 30 -14.74 8.65 -29.38
CA VAL A 30 -13.70 9.35 -28.59
C VAL A 30 -13.45 8.69 -27.23
N ALA A 31 -14.41 7.95 -26.69
CA ALA A 31 -14.30 7.20 -25.43
C ALA A 31 -12.98 6.41 -25.26
N PRO A 32 -12.55 5.55 -26.21
CA PRO A 32 -11.30 4.81 -26.06
C PRO A 32 -10.06 5.72 -26.10
N VAL A 33 -10.15 6.87 -26.76
CA VAL A 33 -9.04 7.81 -26.96
C VAL A 33 -8.73 8.60 -25.68
N VAL A 34 -9.76 8.91 -24.89
CA VAL A 34 -9.65 9.68 -23.64
C VAL A 34 -9.83 8.82 -22.38
N ARG A 35 -10.08 7.52 -22.55
CA ARG A 35 -10.30 6.55 -21.47
C ARG A 35 -11.44 6.94 -20.52
N LEU A 36 -12.53 7.49 -21.08
CA LEU A 36 -13.78 7.72 -20.36
C LEU A 36 -14.91 6.93 -21.03
N PRO A 37 -15.85 6.35 -20.27
CA PRO A 37 -17.03 5.72 -20.84
C PRO A 37 -17.86 6.73 -21.66
N ALA A 38 -18.38 6.31 -22.82
CA ALA A 38 -19.18 7.18 -23.69
C ALA A 38 -20.36 7.82 -22.95
N GLN A 39 -21.07 7.04 -22.10
CA GLN A 39 -22.16 7.54 -21.29
C GLN A 39 -21.74 8.71 -20.37
N ARG A 40 -20.55 8.62 -19.76
CA ARG A 40 -20.02 9.68 -18.90
C ARG A 40 -19.65 10.93 -19.69
N ILE A 41 -19.16 10.76 -20.92
CA ILE A 41 -18.87 11.88 -21.83
C ILE A 41 -20.17 12.61 -22.19
N LEU A 42 -21.24 11.88 -22.54
CA LEU A 42 -22.54 12.47 -22.85
C LEU A 42 -23.13 13.22 -21.65
N GLU A 43 -23.13 12.61 -20.48
CA GLU A 43 -23.62 13.21 -19.23
C GLU A 43 -22.91 14.55 -18.94
N LEU A 44 -21.58 14.56 -18.98
CA LEU A 44 -20.81 15.78 -18.72
C LEU A 44 -20.98 16.83 -19.82
N SER A 45 -21.28 16.42 -21.05
CA SER A 45 -21.54 17.36 -22.16
C SER A 45 -22.92 18.00 -22.06
N GLN A 46 -23.94 17.22 -21.66
CA GLN A 46 -25.28 17.72 -21.36
C GLN A 46 -25.27 18.72 -20.20
N ALA A 47 -24.42 18.48 -19.19
CA ALA A 47 -24.18 19.40 -18.09
C ALA A 47 -23.27 20.60 -18.46
N GLN A 48 -22.87 20.76 -19.73
CA GLN A 48 -21.97 21.81 -20.23
C GLN A 48 -20.60 21.87 -19.53
N VAL A 49 -20.13 20.73 -19.01
CA VAL A 49 -18.83 20.61 -18.34
C VAL A 49 -17.72 20.27 -19.33
N LEU A 50 -18.00 19.47 -20.37
CA LEU A 50 -17.01 19.11 -21.39
C LEU A 50 -17.05 20.04 -22.61
N PRO A 51 -15.88 20.37 -23.21
CA PRO A 51 -15.83 21.06 -24.48
C PRO A 51 -16.38 20.14 -25.58
N HIS A 52 -17.44 20.60 -26.25
CA HIS A 52 -18.10 19.86 -27.32
C HIS A 52 -18.69 20.82 -28.36
N PHE A 53 -19.03 20.26 -29.52
CA PHE A 53 -19.70 20.96 -30.62
C PHE A 53 -21.09 20.38 -30.81
N ARG A 54 -22.03 21.20 -31.28
CA ARG A 54 -23.34 20.74 -31.76
C ARG A 54 -23.61 21.41 -33.10
N ILE A 55 -24.11 20.64 -34.05
CA ILE A 55 -24.57 21.14 -35.35
C ILE A 55 -26.09 21.16 -35.28
N ASP A 56 -26.69 22.35 -35.38
CA ASP A 56 -28.14 22.56 -35.33
C ASP A 56 -28.86 21.90 -34.13
N GLY A 57 -28.21 21.92 -32.96
CA GLY A 57 -28.76 21.33 -31.74
C GLY A 57 -28.74 19.79 -31.68
N GLY A 58 -28.13 19.13 -32.67
CA GLY A 58 -27.93 17.68 -32.68
C GLY A 58 -27.01 17.17 -31.56
N GLU A 59 -26.67 15.89 -31.63
CA GLU A 59 -25.84 15.21 -30.63
C GLU A 59 -24.48 15.90 -30.44
N PRO A 60 -23.90 15.85 -29.22
CA PRO A 60 -22.60 16.46 -28.96
C PRO A 60 -21.50 15.71 -29.71
N LEU A 61 -20.66 16.47 -30.41
CA LEU A 61 -19.49 15.98 -31.13
C LEU A 61 -18.20 16.52 -30.50
N PHE A 62 -17.13 15.75 -30.61
CA PHE A 62 -15.90 15.98 -29.86
C PHE A 62 -14.69 16.05 -30.79
N TYR A 63 -13.86 17.06 -30.57
CA TYR A 63 -12.51 17.10 -31.13
C TYR A 63 -11.53 16.42 -30.18
N ALA A 64 -11.03 15.25 -30.58
CA ALA A 64 -10.29 14.36 -29.69
C ALA A 64 -9.04 15.00 -29.03
N PRO A 65 -8.20 15.80 -29.72
CA PRO A 65 -7.05 16.46 -29.10
C PRO A 65 -7.46 17.43 -27.98
N ALA A 66 -8.49 18.25 -28.20
CA ALA A 66 -9.00 19.19 -27.21
C ALA A 66 -9.61 18.47 -26.00
N LEU A 67 -10.43 17.43 -26.25
CA LEU A 67 -11.03 16.66 -25.16
C LEU A 67 -9.97 15.92 -24.33
N ARG A 68 -8.94 15.35 -24.97
CA ARG A 68 -7.81 14.71 -24.26
C ARG A 68 -7.07 15.71 -23.37
N ALA A 69 -6.80 16.91 -23.89
CA ALA A 69 -6.16 17.97 -23.10
C ALA A 69 -7.02 18.36 -21.89
N TYR A 70 -8.33 18.51 -22.09
CA TYR A 70 -9.27 18.81 -21.00
C TYR A 70 -9.29 17.70 -19.93
N VAL A 71 -9.43 16.44 -20.33
CA VAL A 71 -9.44 15.30 -19.40
C VAL A 71 -8.16 15.26 -18.56
N ARG A 72 -7.00 15.39 -19.21
CA ARG A 72 -5.69 15.43 -18.53
C ARG A 72 -5.57 16.61 -17.55
N GLN A 73 -6.18 17.74 -17.86
CA GLN A 73 -6.04 18.93 -17.03
C GLN A 73 -7.00 18.94 -15.85
N TYR A 74 -8.24 18.45 -16.03
CA TYR A 74 -9.32 18.64 -15.07
C TYR A 74 -9.89 17.37 -14.48
N LEU A 75 -9.76 16.23 -15.16
CA LEU A 75 -10.39 14.97 -14.77
C LEU A 75 -9.41 13.87 -14.37
N THR A 76 -8.10 14.09 -14.52
CA THR A 76 -7.07 13.17 -14.02
C THR A 76 -6.44 13.70 -12.75
N MET A 77 -6.29 12.79 -11.79
CA MET A 77 -5.52 13.01 -10.57
C MET A 77 -4.27 12.13 -10.63
N GLU A 78 -3.11 12.69 -10.29
CA GLU A 78 -1.92 11.88 -10.06
C GLU A 78 -2.05 11.15 -8.72
N CYS A 79 -2.15 9.83 -8.79
CA CYS A 79 -2.07 8.97 -7.61
C CYS A 79 -0.64 8.44 -7.55
N PRO A 80 0.26 8.96 -6.68
CA PRO A 80 1.69 8.61 -6.68
C PRO A 80 1.98 7.14 -6.33
N GLY A 81 0.94 6.35 -6.04
CA GLY A 81 1.06 5.04 -5.46
C GLY A 81 1.64 5.11 -4.05
N THR A 82 1.66 3.97 -3.39
CA THR A 82 2.48 3.75 -2.20
C THR A 82 3.49 2.69 -2.60
N PRO A 83 4.76 2.75 -2.13
CA PRO A 83 5.66 1.61 -2.29
C PRO A 83 4.92 0.34 -1.90
N LEU A 84 4.99 -0.70 -2.74
CA LEU A 84 4.53 -2.03 -2.36
C LEU A 84 5.09 -2.31 -0.96
N PRO A 85 4.27 -2.68 0.03
CA PRO A 85 4.79 -3.06 1.32
C PRO A 85 5.75 -4.22 1.07
N LEU A 86 7.05 -3.95 1.20
CA LEU A 86 8.14 -4.92 0.98
C LEU A 86 8.10 -6.07 2.01
N ASP A 87 7.10 -6.09 2.89
CA ASP A 87 6.72 -7.21 3.75
C ASP A 87 5.86 -8.27 3.04
N LEU A 88 5.81 -8.28 1.71
CA LEU A 88 5.51 -9.53 1.00
C LEU A 88 6.69 -10.49 1.23
N ARG A 89 6.58 -11.32 2.27
CA ARG A 89 7.46 -12.47 2.43
C ARG A 89 6.96 -13.60 1.54
N PRO A 90 7.59 -13.89 0.39
CA PRO A 90 7.32 -15.16 -0.27
C PRO A 90 7.63 -16.27 0.72
N VAL A 91 6.60 -17.01 1.16
CA VAL A 91 6.82 -18.30 1.79
C VAL A 91 7.27 -19.22 0.66
N VAL A 92 8.58 -19.35 0.50
CA VAL A 92 9.15 -20.38 -0.39
C VAL A 92 8.84 -21.71 0.28
N VAL A 93 7.79 -22.38 -0.19
CA VAL A 93 7.53 -23.77 0.15
C VAL A 93 8.58 -24.59 -0.59
N THR A 94 9.71 -24.86 0.06
CA THR A 94 10.78 -25.67 -0.53
C THR A 94 10.29 -27.12 -0.62
N PRO A 95 10.32 -27.77 -1.80
CA PRO A 95 10.08 -29.20 -1.89
C PRO A 95 11.11 -29.95 -1.03
N ILE A 96 10.74 -31.12 -0.49
CA ILE A 96 11.64 -31.97 0.31
C ILE A 96 12.92 -32.22 -0.47
N SER A 97 14.05 -31.66 0.00
CA SER A 97 15.33 -31.74 -0.73
C SER A 97 16.15 -32.97 -0.34
N ARG A 98 15.75 -33.70 0.71
CA ARG A 98 16.49 -34.82 1.31
C ARG A 98 15.76 -36.16 1.18
N GLU A 99 16.50 -37.26 1.25
CA GLU A 99 15.93 -38.60 1.31
C GLU A 99 15.04 -38.77 2.54
N VAL A 100 13.76 -39.05 2.28
CA VAL A 100 12.77 -39.39 3.31
C VAL A 100 13.18 -40.73 3.96
N PRO A 101 13.26 -40.84 5.30
CA PRO A 101 13.58 -42.09 6.00
C PRO A 101 12.71 -43.26 5.53
N ALA A 102 13.28 -44.46 5.44
CA ALA A 102 12.61 -45.63 4.85
C ALA A 102 11.22 -45.92 5.44
N VAL A 103 11.04 -45.67 6.75
CA VAL A 103 9.76 -45.83 7.47
C VAL A 103 8.64 -44.90 6.98
N LEU A 104 8.99 -43.79 6.33
CA LEU A 104 8.05 -42.78 5.83
C LEU A 104 7.82 -42.86 4.30
N THR A 105 8.43 -43.85 3.63
CA THR A 105 8.35 -44.01 2.15
C THR A 105 6.92 -44.07 1.64
N LEU A 106 6.01 -44.76 2.36
CA LEU A 106 4.61 -44.95 1.96
C LEU A 106 3.80 -43.65 1.88
N VAL A 107 4.25 -42.58 2.52
CA VAL A 107 3.57 -41.27 2.54
C VAL A 107 4.41 -40.16 1.91
N ARG A 108 5.54 -40.49 1.27
CA ARG A 108 6.52 -39.54 0.71
C ARG A 108 5.87 -38.39 -0.06
N ASP A 109 4.94 -38.69 -0.96
CA ASP A 109 4.32 -37.70 -1.86
C ASP A 109 3.34 -36.75 -1.16
N ARG A 110 3.06 -36.99 0.13
CA ARG A 110 2.20 -36.15 0.98
C ARG A 110 2.98 -35.40 2.05
N LEU A 111 4.26 -35.70 2.22
CA LEU A 111 5.10 -35.01 3.19
C LEU A 111 5.44 -33.62 2.66
N CYS A 112 5.45 -32.64 3.56
CA CYS A 112 5.95 -31.30 3.31
C CYS A 112 7.02 -31.01 4.37
N GLU A 113 8.14 -30.39 3.97
CA GLU A 113 9.07 -29.84 4.95
C GLU A 113 8.43 -28.60 5.60
N TRP A 114 8.57 -28.48 6.92
CA TRP A 114 8.22 -27.24 7.59
C TRP A 114 9.15 -26.14 7.04
N PRO A 115 8.62 -25.08 6.41
CA PRO A 115 9.46 -24.14 5.69
C PRO A 115 10.35 -23.30 6.61
N GLY A 116 10.18 -23.40 7.94
CA GLY A 116 10.89 -22.58 8.91
C GLY A 116 10.52 -21.12 8.68
N ILE A 117 9.43 -20.64 9.28
CA ILE A 117 9.13 -19.20 9.23
C ILE A 117 10.23 -18.48 10.02
N ASP A 118 11.26 -18.04 9.29
CA ASP A 118 12.39 -17.36 9.89
C ASP A 118 12.04 -15.88 10.02
N LEU A 119 11.73 -15.48 11.25
CA LEU A 119 11.55 -14.08 11.57
C LEU A 119 12.95 -13.48 11.78
N PRO A 120 13.28 -12.34 11.15
CA PRO A 120 14.55 -11.67 11.37
C PRO A 120 14.66 -11.30 12.84
N PRO A 121 15.88 -11.04 13.32
CA PRO A 121 16.05 -10.46 14.64
C PRO A 121 15.19 -9.20 14.77
N ALA A 122 14.52 -9.09 15.92
CA ALA A 122 13.50 -8.08 16.11
C ALA A 122 13.41 -7.64 17.57
N VAL A 123 12.98 -6.40 17.75
CA VAL A 123 12.43 -5.91 19.02
C VAL A 123 10.91 -6.13 18.98
N TYR A 124 10.32 -6.63 20.06
CA TYR A 124 8.91 -6.99 20.14
C TYR A 124 8.25 -6.38 21.38
N PHE A 125 6.93 -6.22 21.28
CA PHE A 125 6.08 -5.55 22.25
C PHE A 125 4.96 -6.50 22.66
N LEU A 126 4.81 -6.77 23.95
CA LEU A 126 3.65 -7.46 24.49
C LEU A 126 2.62 -6.41 24.92
N ILE A 127 1.39 -6.54 24.43
CA ILE A 127 0.37 -5.49 24.51
C ILE A 127 -0.92 -6.06 25.11
N ASP A 128 -1.55 -5.27 25.98
CA ASP A 128 -2.88 -5.50 26.54
C ASP A 128 -3.72 -4.23 26.37
N GLY A 129 -4.75 -4.30 25.53
CA GLY A 129 -5.47 -3.13 25.03
C GLY A 129 -4.54 -2.14 24.31
N GLU A 130 -4.40 -0.94 24.89
CA GLU A 130 -3.52 0.13 24.43
C GLU A 130 -2.19 0.22 25.21
N THR A 131 -1.99 -0.66 26.19
CA THR A 131 -0.82 -0.61 27.08
C THR A 131 0.27 -1.57 26.60
N VAL A 132 1.49 -1.05 26.43
CA VAL A 132 2.68 -1.88 26.24
C VAL A 132 3.14 -2.41 27.60
N LEU A 133 2.98 -3.71 27.80
CA LEU A 133 3.32 -4.41 29.04
C LEU A 133 4.82 -4.72 29.13
N TYR A 134 5.43 -5.08 27.99
CA TYR A 134 6.83 -5.50 27.91
C TYR A 134 7.44 -5.17 26.55
N VAL A 135 8.71 -4.81 26.56
CA VAL A 135 9.56 -4.67 25.37
C VAL A 135 10.70 -5.68 25.50
N GLY A 136 10.99 -6.46 24.45
CA GLY A 136 12.15 -7.33 24.42
C GLY A 136 12.75 -7.49 23.03
N GLN A 137 13.93 -8.08 22.94
CA GLN A 137 14.52 -8.50 21.66
C GLN A 137 14.59 -10.03 21.51
N SER A 138 14.65 -10.50 20.27
CA SER A 138 14.92 -11.91 19.96
C SER A 138 15.46 -12.11 18.54
N ARG A 139 16.33 -13.11 18.37
CA ARG A 139 16.71 -13.69 17.08
C ARG A 139 15.73 -14.77 16.60
N ASN A 140 14.88 -15.27 17.51
CA ASN A 140 13.83 -16.24 17.22
C ASN A 140 12.59 -15.83 18.01
N LEU A 141 11.74 -15.01 17.38
CA LEU A 141 10.60 -14.42 18.07
C LEU A 141 9.58 -15.48 18.50
N ALA A 142 9.28 -16.47 17.65
CA ALA A 142 8.34 -17.54 17.96
C ALA A 142 8.73 -18.31 19.24
N ALA A 143 9.99 -18.75 19.33
CA ALA A 143 10.49 -19.44 20.53
C ALA A 143 10.53 -18.53 21.77
N ARG A 144 10.72 -17.22 21.59
CA ARG A 144 10.68 -16.25 22.70
C ARG A 144 9.26 -16.03 23.22
N LEU A 145 8.27 -15.92 22.35
CA LEU A 145 6.86 -15.77 22.72
C LEU A 145 6.33 -17.03 23.41
N ALA A 146 6.68 -18.22 22.91
CA ALA A 146 6.33 -19.49 23.55
C ALA A 146 6.85 -19.57 25.00
N ARG A 147 8.08 -19.12 25.25
CA ARG A 147 8.66 -19.04 26.61
C ARG A 147 7.91 -18.06 27.51
N HIS A 148 7.49 -16.90 26.99
CA HIS A 148 6.66 -15.95 27.76
C HIS A 148 5.30 -16.57 28.11
N GLY A 149 4.65 -17.26 27.18
CA GLY A 149 3.36 -17.92 27.44
C GLY A 149 3.48 -19.04 28.49
N ALA A 150 4.57 -19.81 28.45
CA ALA A 150 4.86 -20.84 29.44
C ALA A 150 5.10 -20.29 30.86
N SER A 151 5.49 -19.02 31.00
CA SER A 151 5.69 -18.36 32.30
C SER A 151 4.40 -17.92 32.99
N GLY A 152 3.23 -18.18 32.39
CA GLY A 152 1.92 -17.81 32.93
C GLY A 152 1.51 -16.35 32.69
N ARG A 153 2.38 -15.55 32.06
CA ARG A 153 2.04 -14.18 31.63
C ARG A 153 1.05 -14.24 30.46
N ARG A 154 0.05 -13.37 30.47
CA ARG A 154 -0.96 -13.24 29.42
C ARG A 154 -0.96 -11.84 28.84
N TRP A 155 -1.10 -11.73 27.54
CA TRP A 155 -1.20 -10.48 26.79
C TRP A 155 -2.13 -10.72 25.60
N GLU A 156 -2.75 -9.68 25.07
CA GLU A 156 -3.70 -9.79 23.97
C GLU A 156 -3.02 -9.85 22.61
N ARG A 157 -2.00 -9.01 22.41
CA ARG A 157 -1.37 -8.80 21.10
C ARG A 157 0.14 -8.70 21.20
N THR A 158 0.81 -9.14 20.15
CA THR A 158 2.26 -8.97 19.98
C THR A 158 2.53 -8.18 18.71
N LEU A 159 3.31 -7.11 18.81
CA LEU A 159 3.88 -6.40 17.66
C LEU A 159 5.38 -6.58 17.67
N PHE A 160 6.03 -6.44 16.52
CA PHE A 160 7.49 -6.48 16.44
C PHE A 160 8.03 -5.56 15.34
N LEU A 161 9.25 -5.10 15.54
CA LEU A 161 10.05 -4.27 14.66
C LEU A 161 11.30 -5.07 14.26
N PRO A 162 11.47 -5.46 13.00
CA PRO A 162 12.71 -6.03 12.50
C PRO A 162 13.88 -5.08 12.73
N VAL A 163 14.98 -5.58 13.28
CA VAL A 163 16.17 -4.79 13.62
C VAL A 163 17.41 -5.65 13.32
N PRO A 164 18.46 -5.11 12.67
CA PRO A 164 19.72 -5.84 12.52
C PRO A 164 20.22 -6.37 13.85
N GLU A 165 20.78 -7.58 13.88
CA GLU A 165 21.17 -8.22 15.14
C GLU A 165 22.12 -7.34 15.98
N SER A 166 23.04 -6.63 15.33
CA SER A 166 23.98 -5.71 15.97
C SER A 166 23.32 -4.53 16.68
N GLU A 167 22.09 -4.17 16.30
CA GLU A 167 21.38 -3.00 16.80
C GLU A 167 20.34 -3.34 17.89
N LEU A 168 20.05 -4.63 18.11
CA LEU A 168 18.94 -5.05 18.99
C LEU A 168 19.03 -4.47 20.39
N LEU A 169 20.22 -4.51 21.01
CA LEU A 169 20.42 -4.02 22.37
C LEU A 169 20.18 -2.51 22.48
N ARG A 170 20.67 -1.74 21.50
CA ARG A 170 20.49 -0.28 21.47
C ARG A 170 19.03 0.07 21.28
N VAL A 171 18.37 -0.53 20.29
CA VAL A 171 16.97 -0.24 19.95
C VAL A 171 16.01 -0.70 21.06
N GLU A 172 16.23 -1.87 21.68
CA GLU A 172 15.45 -2.34 22.83
C GLU A 172 15.53 -1.34 24.00
N ARG A 173 16.73 -0.90 24.36
CA ARG A 173 16.94 0.07 25.45
C ARG A 173 16.22 1.39 25.19
N GLU A 174 16.29 1.92 23.98
CA GLU A 174 15.59 3.16 23.62
C GLU A 174 14.07 3.01 23.74
N TRP A 175 13.51 1.88 23.30
CA TRP A 175 12.08 1.59 23.47
C TRP A 175 11.69 1.42 24.94
N ILE A 176 12.49 0.71 25.75
CA ILE A 176 12.23 0.58 27.19
C ILE A 176 12.26 1.94 27.89
N ARG A 177 13.25 2.80 27.58
CA ARG A 177 13.38 4.16 28.14
C ARG A 177 12.18 5.04 27.79
N THR A 178 11.74 4.97 26.54
CA THR A 178 10.64 5.79 26.00
C THR A 178 9.29 5.33 26.54
N VAL A 179 9.03 4.02 26.50
CA VAL A 179 7.71 3.45 26.80
C VAL A 179 7.54 3.12 28.28
N ARG A 180 8.63 2.89 29.01
CA ARG A 180 8.67 2.51 30.44
C ARG A 180 7.69 1.37 30.80
N PRO A 181 7.73 0.25 30.06
CA PRO A 181 6.77 -0.84 30.23
C PRO A 181 6.87 -1.48 31.63
N PRO A 182 5.73 -1.84 32.26
CA PRO A 182 5.68 -2.31 33.64
C PRO A 182 6.45 -3.61 33.88
N TRP A 183 6.58 -4.49 32.88
CA TRP A 183 7.23 -5.79 33.05
C TRP A 183 8.74 -5.79 32.74
N ASN A 184 9.32 -4.66 32.34
CA ASN A 184 10.77 -4.51 32.17
C ASN A 184 11.49 -4.04 33.45
N ARG A 185 10.77 -3.85 34.55
CA ARG A 185 11.27 -3.29 35.82
C ARG A 185 12.35 -4.10 36.55
N ALA A 186 12.78 -5.24 36.01
CA ALA A 186 13.95 -5.97 36.51
C ALA A 186 15.31 -5.43 36.00
N GLY A 187 15.33 -4.43 35.12
CA GLY A 187 16.57 -3.86 34.55
C GLY A 187 16.80 -2.36 34.83
N LEU A 188 16.06 -1.77 35.77
CA LEU A 188 16.14 -0.34 36.12
C LEU A 188 16.77 -0.07 37.50
N THR A 189 17.30 -1.09 38.16
CA THR A 189 18.14 -0.91 39.35
C THR A 189 19.55 -0.54 38.92
N GLU A 190 20.01 0.62 39.43
CA GLU A 190 21.38 1.18 39.38
C GLU A 190 21.72 2.04 38.15
N ASP A 191 21.25 3.29 38.18
CA ASP A 191 22.00 4.45 37.65
C ASP A 191 21.48 5.75 38.33
N VAL A 192 21.54 5.78 39.66
CA VAL A 192 21.48 7.02 40.45
C VAL A 192 22.57 6.94 41.52
N SER A 193 23.82 7.12 41.09
CA SER A 193 24.98 7.48 41.93
C SER A 193 26.15 7.89 41.03
N ALA A 194 26.18 9.16 40.61
CA ALA A 194 27.37 9.99 40.37
C ALA A 194 26.94 11.41 39.99
#